data_AF-A0A9E6ERC6-F1
#
_entry.id   AF-A0A9E6ERC6-F1
#
_cell.length_a   1.000
_cell.length_b   1.000
_cell.length_c   1.000
_cell.angle_alpha   90.00
_cell.angle_beta   90.00
_cell.angle_gamma   90.00
#
_symmetry.space_group_name_H-M   'P 1'
#
loop_
_entity.id
_entity.type
_entity.pdbx_description
1 polymer ?
#
loop_
_entity_poly.entity_id
_entity_poly.type
_entity_poly.pdbx_seq_one_letter_code
_entity_poly.pdbx_strand_id
1 'polypeptide(L)'
;MRAKLRLWLTFCVVTPVLLLFSNTGMAEQAAATKVVKPVSKAVGATPRGQVLSLSCSSCHGTDGKSVGIMPSFYGKTPQYIETALLEFKSGKRYSTVMGRHAKGYSDDEIHLIAQYCGTVGHKTK
;
A
#
# COMPACT_ATOMS: atom_id res chain seq x y z
N MET A 1 8.27 -50.45 18.32
CA MET A 1 9.56 -49.96 18.87
C MET A 1 10.18 -49.07 17.79
N ARG A 2 9.90 -47.77 17.80
CA ARG A 2 10.72 -46.70 18.43
C ARG A 2 12.18 -46.71 17.94
N ALA A 3 12.51 -45.91 16.93
CA ALA A 3 13.80 -45.20 16.81
C ALA A 3 14.03 -44.58 15.41
N LYS A 4 13.35 -43.46 15.06
CA LYS A 4 13.82 -42.53 14.01
C LYS A 4 13.32 -41.09 14.25
N LEU A 5 13.48 -40.56 15.48
CA LEU A 5 13.08 -39.18 15.82
C LEU A 5 14.11 -38.44 16.67
N ARG A 6 15.40 -38.75 16.55
CA ARG A 6 16.44 -38.16 17.41
C ARG A 6 17.72 -37.73 16.67
N LEU A 7 17.61 -37.17 15.47
CA LEU A 7 18.82 -36.70 14.77
C LEU A 7 18.71 -35.34 14.07
N TRP A 8 17.63 -34.60 14.27
CA TRP A 8 17.43 -33.27 13.66
C TRP A 8 17.28 -32.14 14.71
N LEU A 9 17.92 -32.28 15.87
CA LEU A 9 17.74 -31.33 16.98
C LEU A 9 19.03 -30.82 17.63
N THR A 10 20.20 -31.07 17.01
CA THR A 10 21.50 -30.69 17.61
C THR A 10 22.41 -29.87 16.71
N PHE A 11 21.96 -29.40 15.54
CA PHE A 11 22.82 -28.63 14.62
C PHE A 11 22.68 -27.10 14.71
N CYS A 12 21.93 -26.58 15.69
CA CYS A 12 21.62 -25.14 15.77
C CYS A 12 22.41 -24.36 16.85
N VAL A 13 23.43 -24.95 17.46
CA VAL A 13 24.19 -24.26 18.50
C VAL A 13 25.68 -24.42 18.21
N VAL A 14 26.36 -23.28 18.09
CA VAL A 14 27.83 -23.10 18.06
C VAL A 14 28.48 -23.07 16.65
N THR A 15 28.42 -21.91 16.00
CA THR A 15 29.56 -21.31 15.27
C THR A 15 29.48 -19.78 15.33
N PRO A 16 30.63 -19.07 15.38
CA PRO A 16 30.80 -17.89 16.23
C PRO A 16 30.76 -16.55 15.48
N VAL A 17 30.41 -15.53 16.27
CA VAL A 17 30.73 -14.11 16.11
C VAL A 17 32.22 -13.93 15.81
N LEU A 18 32.64 -13.84 14.54
CA LEU A 18 33.87 -13.15 14.12
C LEU A 18 34.04 -13.07 12.58
N LEU A 19 33.31 -12.20 11.88
CA LEU A 19 33.79 -11.67 10.59
C LEU A 19 33.44 -10.19 10.50
N LEU A 20 34.32 -9.39 11.09
CA LEU A 20 34.56 -7.99 10.76
C LEU A 20 34.97 -7.91 9.28
N PHE A 21 34.03 -7.57 8.39
CA PHE A 21 34.37 -7.02 7.08
C PHE A 21 34.14 -5.52 7.10
N SER A 22 35.26 -4.81 7.11
CA SER A 22 35.40 -3.38 6.84
C SER A 22 34.67 -3.01 5.55
N ASN A 23 33.72 -2.09 5.61
CA ASN A 23 33.10 -1.52 4.42
C ASN A 23 33.71 -0.13 4.16
N THR A 24 34.90 -0.09 3.55
CA THR A 24 35.37 1.09 2.81
C THR A 24 35.14 0.82 1.33
N GLY A 25 34.16 1.50 0.76
CA GLY A 25 33.79 1.40 -0.64
C GLY A 25 32.74 2.44 -1.01
N MET A 26 33.13 3.71 -1.07
CA MET A 26 32.46 4.70 -1.91
C MET A 26 32.64 4.24 -3.37
N ALA A 27 31.65 3.54 -3.90
CA ALA A 27 31.45 3.42 -5.33
C ALA A 27 30.46 4.49 -5.75
N GLU A 28 31.03 5.58 -6.26
CA GLU A 28 30.43 6.56 -7.15
C GLU A 28 29.57 5.86 -8.21
N GLN A 29 28.24 5.90 -8.05
CA GLN A 29 27.34 5.59 -9.15
C GLN A 29 26.85 6.91 -9.73
N ALA A 30 27.69 7.50 -10.60
CA ALA A 30 27.26 8.49 -11.57
C ALA A 30 26.28 7.82 -12.55
N ALA A 31 25.01 7.75 -12.16
CA ALA A 31 23.93 7.29 -13.01
C ALA A 31 23.42 8.47 -13.84
N ALA A 32 23.80 8.44 -15.12
CA ALA A 32 23.31 9.31 -16.17
C ALA A 32 21.84 9.68 -15.99
N THR A 33 21.57 10.97 -15.84
CA THR A 33 20.24 11.58 -15.91
C THR A 33 19.67 11.38 -17.32
N LYS A 34 19.06 10.23 -17.55
CA LYS A 34 18.02 10.13 -18.59
C LYS A 34 16.81 10.87 -18.08
N VAL A 35 16.55 12.04 -18.66
CA VAL A 35 15.29 12.75 -18.57
C VAL A 35 14.20 11.80 -19.08
N VAL A 36 13.52 11.11 -18.17
CA VAL A 36 12.34 10.31 -18.50
C VAL A 36 11.20 11.31 -18.67
N LYS A 37 10.80 11.54 -19.93
CA LYS A 37 9.56 12.25 -20.27
C LYS A 37 8.40 11.67 -19.46
N PRO A 38 7.48 12.49 -18.93
CA PRO A 38 6.34 11.97 -18.20
C PRO A 38 5.51 11.17 -19.19
N VAL A 39 5.46 9.85 -18.99
CA VAL A 39 4.49 9.00 -19.67
C VAL A 39 3.15 9.29 -18.99
N SER A 40 2.39 10.19 -19.60
CA SER A 40 0.95 10.31 -19.36
C SER A 40 0.31 9.03 -19.89
N LYS A 41 0.32 7.95 -19.09
CA LYS A 41 -0.38 6.70 -19.42
C LYS A 41 -1.62 6.55 -18.54
N ALA A 42 -2.75 6.48 -19.24
CA ALA A 42 -4.06 5.96 -18.84
C ALA A 42 -4.62 6.43 -17.49
N VAL A 43 -5.74 7.16 -17.57
CA VAL A 43 -6.71 7.37 -16.49
C VAL A 43 -7.34 6.02 -16.13
N GLY A 44 -6.62 5.26 -15.31
CA GLY A 44 -6.97 3.94 -14.82
C GLY A 44 -6.10 3.62 -13.61
N ALA A 45 -6.53 2.65 -12.81
CA ALA A 45 -5.82 2.19 -11.62
C ALA A 45 -4.31 2.00 -11.88
N THR A 46 -3.49 2.94 -11.39
CA THR A 46 -2.04 2.85 -11.51
C THR A 46 -1.50 1.89 -10.45
N PRO A 47 -0.33 1.25 -10.68
CA PRO A 47 0.32 0.45 -9.64
C PRO A 47 0.56 1.23 -8.34
N ARG A 48 0.83 2.54 -8.44
CA ARG A 48 0.97 3.41 -7.26
C ARG A 48 -0.35 3.58 -6.51
N GLY A 49 -1.45 3.85 -7.21
CA GLY A 49 -2.78 3.94 -6.60
C GLY A 49 -3.17 2.63 -5.91
N GLN A 50 -2.84 1.49 -6.51
CA GLN A 50 -3.01 0.19 -5.87
C GLN A 50 -2.23 0.08 -4.56
N VAL A 51 -0.93 0.39 -4.57
CA VAL A 51 -0.05 0.33 -3.39
C VAL A 51 -0.58 1.21 -2.25
N LEU A 52 -0.96 2.45 -2.54
CA LEU A 52 -1.51 3.39 -1.56
C LEU A 52 -2.82 2.87 -0.96
N SER A 53 -3.66 2.22 -1.77
CA SER A 53 -4.99 1.75 -1.36
C SER A 53 -5.01 0.41 -0.64
N LEU A 54 -3.90 -0.33 -0.54
CA LEU A 54 -3.87 -1.64 0.16
C LEU A 54 -4.37 -1.54 1.60
N SER A 55 -3.93 -0.51 2.33
CA SER A 55 -4.31 -0.29 3.72
C SER A 55 -5.82 -0.04 3.90
N CYS A 56 -6.51 0.48 2.89
CA CYS A 56 -7.94 0.80 2.95
C CYS A 56 -8.80 -0.45 3.15
N SER A 57 -8.38 -1.58 2.55
CA SER A 57 -9.10 -2.85 2.62
C SER A 57 -9.18 -3.45 4.03
N SER A 58 -8.25 -3.09 4.91
CA SER A 58 -8.24 -3.58 6.30
C SER A 58 -9.45 -3.10 7.10
N CYS A 59 -10.05 -1.97 6.72
CA CYS A 59 -11.25 -1.44 7.38
C CYS A 59 -12.48 -1.49 6.48
N HIS A 60 -12.33 -1.20 5.19
CA HIS A 60 -13.45 -1.10 4.26
C HIS A 60 -13.76 -2.42 3.52
N GLY A 61 -13.06 -3.50 3.87
CA GLY A 61 -13.22 -4.81 3.28
C GLY A 61 -12.51 -4.98 1.93
N THR A 62 -12.37 -6.24 1.52
CA THR A 62 -11.78 -6.60 0.23
C THR A 62 -12.63 -6.06 -0.92
N ASP A 63 -11.98 -5.50 -1.94
CA ASP A 63 -12.62 -4.80 -3.07
C ASP A 63 -13.58 -3.67 -2.63
N GLY A 64 -13.41 -3.13 -1.42
CA GLY A 64 -14.27 -2.08 -0.86
C GLY A 64 -15.62 -2.56 -0.35
N LYS A 65 -15.84 -3.89 -0.27
CA LYS A 65 -17.05 -4.51 0.27
C LYS A 65 -16.90 -4.76 1.77
N SER A 66 -17.29 -3.77 2.57
CA SER A 66 -17.32 -3.93 4.02
C SER A 66 -18.44 -4.88 4.45
N VAL A 67 -18.16 -5.71 5.47
CA VAL A 67 -19.10 -6.67 6.08
C VAL A 67 -19.58 -6.23 7.47
N GLY A 68 -19.15 -5.07 7.94
CA GLY A 68 -19.42 -4.58 9.30
C GLY A 68 -19.86 -3.13 9.36
N ILE A 69 -19.53 -2.44 10.46
CA ILE A 69 -19.93 -1.04 10.72
C ILE A 69 -19.21 -0.05 9.77
N MET A 70 -18.08 -0.45 9.19
CA MET A 70 -17.35 0.40 8.25
C MET A 70 -18.15 0.58 6.96
N PRO A 71 -18.23 1.80 6.40
CA PRO A 71 -18.97 2.04 5.18
C PRO A 71 -18.27 1.37 3.99
N SER A 72 -19.06 0.71 3.14
CA SER A 72 -18.60 0.17 1.85
C SER A 72 -18.40 1.30 0.84
N PHE A 73 -17.33 1.20 0.04
CA PHE A 73 -17.13 2.05 -1.15
C PHE A 73 -17.30 1.28 -2.47
N TYR A 74 -17.73 0.02 -2.40
CA TYR A 74 -18.11 -0.75 -3.57
C TYR A 74 -19.20 -0.02 -4.37
N GLY A 75 -19.09 -0.01 -5.70
CA GLY A 75 -20.01 0.67 -6.60
C GLY A 75 -19.91 2.19 -6.61
N LYS A 76 -18.99 2.82 -5.87
CA LYS A 76 -18.81 4.28 -5.88
C LYS A 76 -17.85 4.70 -6.99
N THR A 77 -18.13 5.82 -7.64
CA THR A 77 -17.25 6.33 -8.70
C THR A 77 -15.95 6.87 -8.12
N PRO A 78 -14.85 6.88 -8.89
CA PRO A 78 -13.61 7.53 -8.49
C PRO A 78 -13.81 8.97 -7.99
N GLN A 79 -14.62 9.76 -8.70
CA GLN A 79 -14.90 11.16 -8.37
C GLN A 79 -15.60 11.31 -7.02
N TYR A 80 -16.51 10.39 -6.68
CA TYR A 80 -17.15 10.38 -5.36
C TYR A 80 -16.12 10.14 -4.26
N ILE A 81 -15.24 9.16 -4.45
CA ILE A 81 -14.23 8.77 -3.45
C ILE A 81 -13.22 9.90 -3.25
N GLU A 82 -12.76 10.51 -4.34
CA GLU A 82 -11.86 11.66 -4.32
C GLU A 82 -12.46 12.83 -3.54
N THR A 83 -13.70 13.21 -3.89
CA THR A 83 -14.42 14.28 -3.20
C THR A 83 -14.54 13.98 -1.71
N ALA A 84 -14.96 12.77 -1.34
CA ALA A 84 -15.11 12.39 0.06
C ALA A 84 -13.77 12.47 0.83
N LEU A 85 -12.67 12.00 0.24
CA LEU A 85 -11.33 12.06 0.85
C LEU A 85 -10.85 13.51 1.03
N LEU A 86 -11.06 14.38 0.05
CA LEU A 86 -10.73 15.81 0.15
C LEU A 86 -11.59 16.52 1.22
N GLU A 87 -12.88 16.17 1.33
CA GLU A 87 -13.74 16.71 2.37
C GLU A 87 -13.34 16.22 3.77
N PHE A 88 -12.88 14.98 3.91
CA PHE A 88 -12.32 14.47 5.17
C PHE A 88 -10.99 15.15 5.52
N LYS A 89 -10.13 15.39 4.52
CA LYS A 89 -8.83 16.08 4.70
C LYS A 89 -9.02 17.52 5.17
N SER A 90 -9.92 18.26 4.53
CA SER A 90 -10.26 19.65 4.89
C SER A 90 -11.09 19.78 6.17
N GLY A 91 -11.71 18.69 6.62
CA GLY A 91 -12.62 18.69 7.76
C GLY A 91 -14.03 19.18 7.44
N LYS A 92 -14.34 19.48 6.18
CA LYS A 92 -15.70 19.80 5.72
C LYS A 92 -16.68 18.65 5.98
N ARG A 93 -16.19 17.41 5.90
CA ARG A 93 -16.97 16.21 6.22
C ARG A 93 -16.49 15.62 7.54
N TYR A 94 -17.40 15.52 8.50
CA TYR A 94 -17.10 14.90 9.79
C TYR A 94 -16.79 13.41 9.63
N SER A 95 -15.78 12.94 10.36
CA SER A 95 -15.45 11.52 10.49
C SER A 95 -14.72 11.25 11.80
N THR A 96 -14.90 10.05 12.34
CA THR A 96 -14.22 9.59 13.57
C THR A 96 -12.76 9.21 13.32
N VAL A 97 -12.48 8.64 12.15
CA VAL A 97 -11.17 8.07 11.80
C VAL A 97 -10.65 8.67 10.49
N MET A 98 -11.50 8.78 9.46
CA MET A 98 -11.03 9.07 8.11
C MET A 98 -10.36 10.42 7.91
N GLY A 99 -10.75 11.46 8.65
CA GLY A 99 -10.09 12.76 8.59
C GLY A 99 -8.62 12.71 9.00
N ARG A 100 -8.24 11.81 9.92
CA ARG A 100 -6.83 11.62 10.31
C ARG A 100 -6.02 10.93 9.22
N HIS A 101 -6.60 9.93 8.56
CA HIS A 101 -5.94 9.23 7.47
C HIS A 101 -5.86 10.07 6.20
N ALA A 102 -6.92 10.79 5.84
CA ALA A 102 -6.97 11.63 4.64
C ALA A 102 -5.93 12.76 4.69
N LYS A 103 -5.62 13.29 5.88
CA LYS A 103 -4.53 14.26 6.08
C LYS A 103 -3.13 13.70 5.84
N GLY A 104 -2.95 12.38 5.90
CA GLY A 104 -1.67 11.72 5.64
C GLY A 104 -1.31 11.60 4.16
N TYR A 105 -2.23 11.93 3.25
CA TYR A 105 -2.02 11.83 1.81
C TYR A 105 -1.99 13.23 1.16
N SER A 106 -1.13 13.38 0.16
CA SER A 106 -1.19 14.52 -0.76
C SER A 106 -2.46 14.48 -1.63
N ASP A 107 -2.82 15.59 -2.26
CA ASP A 107 -4.01 15.65 -3.13
C ASP A 107 -3.84 14.74 -4.36
N ASP A 108 -2.62 14.67 -4.91
CA ASP A 108 -2.26 13.75 -5.99
C ASP A 108 -2.40 12.29 -5.55
N GLU A 109 -2.02 11.95 -4.33
CA GLU A 109 -2.18 10.60 -3.79
C GLU A 109 -3.63 10.26 -3.53
N ILE A 110 -4.43 11.22 -3.05
CA ILE A 110 -5.88 11.07 -2.93
C ILE A 110 -6.51 10.79 -4.28
N HIS A 111 -6.10 11.51 -5.32
CA HIS A 111 -6.55 11.24 -6.69
C HIS A 111 -6.23 9.81 -7.11
N LEU A 112 -4.99 9.36 -6.93
CA LEU A 112 -4.57 7.99 -7.28
C LEU A 112 -5.31 6.91 -6.49
N ILE A 113 -5.52 7.14 -5.18
CA ILE A 113 -6.30 6.26 -4.30
C ILE A 113 -7.74 6.15 -4.81
N ALA A 114 -8.35 7.29 -5.15
CA ALA A 114 -9.72 7.34 -5.62
C ALA A 114 -9.91 6.64 -6.96
N GLN A 115 -8.99 6.83 -7.91
CA GLN A 115 -8.96 6.09 -9.17
C GLN A 115 -8.92 4.58 -8.93
N TYR A 116 -8.03 4.11 -8.06
CA TYR A 116 -7.94 2.68 -7.74
C TYR A 116 -9.21 2.17 -7.03
N CYS A 117 -9.60 2.80 -5.91
CA CYS A 117 -10.73 2.38 -5.08
C CYS A 117 -12.06 2.37 -5.86
N GLY A 118 -12.25 3.34 -6.76
CA GLY A 118 -13.42 3.37 -7.63
C GLY A 118 -13.43 2.18 -8.59
N THR A 119 -12.30 1.86 -9.24
CA THR A 119 -12.25 0.74 -10.19
C THR A 119 -12.42 -0.63 -9.52
N VAL A 120 -11.84 -0.87 -8.35
CA VAL A 120 -11.99 -2.17 -7.66
C VAL A 120 -13.42 -2.41 -7.17
N GLY A 121 -14.15 -1.35 -6.85
CA GLY A 121 -15.56 -1.39 -6.50
C GLY A 121 -16.50 -1.67 -7.69
N HIS A 122 -15.97 -1.69 -8.91
CA HIS A 122 -16.72 -1.85 -10.16
C HIS A 122 -16.22 -3.02 -11.02
N LYS A 123 -15.45 -3.96 -10.46
CA LYS A 123 -15.08 -5.19 -11.18
C LYS A 123 -16.35 -5.99 -11.53
N THR A 124 -16.92 -5.68 -12.68
CA THR A 124 -17.97 -6.46 -13.34
C THR A 124 -17.40 -7.84 -13.61
N LYS A 125 -18.18 -8.87 -13.25
CA LYS A 125 -17.94 -10.25 -13.69
C LYS A 125 -17.84 -10.32 -15.21
#